data_AF-X0PCD0-F1
#
_entry.id   AF-X0PCD0-F1
#
_cell.length_a   1.000
_cell.length_b   1.000
_cell.length_c   1.000
_cell.angle_alpha   90.00
_cell.angle_beta   90.00
_cell.angle_gamma   90.00
#
_symmetry.space_group_name_H-M   'P 1'
#
loop_
_entity.id
_entity.type
_entity.pdbx_description
1 polymer ?
#
loop_
_entity_poly.entity_id
_entity_poly.type
_entity_poly.pdbx_seq_one_letter_code
_entity_poly.pdbx_strand_id
1 'polypeptide(L)' 'MPGRAYYQASLKVDGLKTGFTDLAGYCFVGTGKKAGHDRLITVVLHDENEFTETRSLMNHVYRNHKI' A
#
# COMPACT_ATOMS: atom_id res chain seq x y z
N MET A 1 2.44 9.97 0.93
CA MET A 1 2.06 11.34 0.53
C MET A 1 3.29 12.03 -0.05
N PRO A 2 3.13 12.96 -1.00
CA PRO A 2 4.26 13.71 -1.56
C PRO A 2 5.22 14.18 -0.47
N GLY A 3 6.52 13.93 -0.65
CA GLY A 3 7.57 14.28 0.32
C GLY A 3 7.82 13.26 1.45
N ARG A 4 7.10 12.13 1.52
CA ARG A 4 7.39 11.05 2.49
C ARG A 4 8.30 9.97 1.91
N ALA A 5 9.14 9.36 2.76
CA ALA A 5 10.15 8.36 2.36
C ALA A 5 9.61 7.21 1.49
N TYR A 6 8.43 6.68 1.83
CA TYR A 6 7.81 5.55 1.12
C TYR A 6 6.81 5.98 0.02
N TYR A 7 6.80 7.25 -0.35
CA TYR A 7 5.88 7.74 -1.36
C TYR A 7 6.33 7.34 -2.78
N GLN A 8 5.42 6.71 -3.51
CA GLN A 8 5.60 6.43 -4.93
C GLN A 8 4.39 6.94 -5.72
N ALA A 9 4.62 7.96 -6.56
CA ALA A 9 3.58 8.60 -7.36
C ALA A 9 2.90 7.63 -8.37
N SER A 10 3.62 6.58 -8.79
CA SER A 10 3.12 5.56 -9.72
C SER A 10 2.02 4.67 -9.13
N LEU A 11 2.00 4.51 -7.80
CA LEU A 11 1.03 3.65 -7.11
C LEU A 11 -0.36 4.30 -6.97
N LYS A 12 -0.45 5.63 -7.15
CA LYS A 12 -1.68 6.42 -7.01
C LYS A 12 -2.39 6.19 -5.66
N VAL A 13 -1.60 6.11 -4.58
CA VAL A 13 -2.12 6.00 -3.21
C VAL A 13 -2.83 7.29 -2.82
N ASP A 14 -4.10 7.18 -2.47
CA ASP A 14 -4.98 8.29 -2.08
C ASP A 14 -5.53 8.16 -0.65
N GLY A 15 -5.28 7.04 0.03
CA GLY A 15 -5.60 6.86 1.44
C GLY A 15 -4.64 5.87 2.12
N LEU A 16 -4.31 6.15 3.39
CA LEU A 16 -3.39 5.32 4.16
C LEU A 16 -3.66 5.45 5.67
N LYS A 17 -3.54 4.37 6.43
CA LYS A 17 -3.56 4.37 7.89
C LYS A 17 -2.49 3.43 8.41
N THR A 18 -1.68 3.92 9.34
CA THR A 18 -0.70 3.11 10.07
C THR A 18 -1.23 2.78 11.46
N GLY A 19 -0.72 1.72 12.08
CA GLY A 19 -0.98 1.37 13.47
C GLY A 19 0.21 0.58 14.04
N PHE A 20 0.49 0.78 15.32
CA PHE A 20 1.52 0.05 16.03
C PHE A 20 1.10 -0.18 17.48
N THR A 21 1.30 -1.40 17.98
CA THR A 21 1.39 -1.74 19.40
C THR A 21 2.42 -2.85 19.54
N ASP A 22 2.99 -3.04 20.73
CA ASP A 22 4.01 -4.08 20.96
C ASP A 22 3.52 -5.48 20.59
N LEU A 23 2.23 -5.77 20.80
CA LEU A 23 1.62 -7.06 20.44
C LEU A 23 1.25 -7.16 18.95
N ALA A 24 0.85 -6.06 18.31
CA ALA A 24 0.39 -6.07 16.93
C ALA A 24 1.52 -5.89 15.91
N GLY A 25 2.68 -5.38 16.33
CA GLY A 25 3.73 -4.94 15.42
C GLY A 25 3.27 -3.76 14.57
N TYR A 26 3.98 -3.52 13.46
CA TYR A 26 3.61 -2.49 12.50
C TYR A 26 2.49 -2.99 11.56
N CYS A 27 1.43 -2.20 11.46
CA CYS A 27 0.27 -2.46 10.63
C CYS A 27 0.04 -1.31 9.66
N PHE A 28 -0.37 -1.63 8.43
CA PHE A 28 -0.65 -0.63 7.41
C PHE A 28 -1.82 -1.02 6.52
N VAL A 29 -2.69 -0.04 6.31
CA VAL A 29 -3.75 -0.11 5.31
C VAL A 29 -3.50 0.98 4.28
N GLY A 30 -3.39 0.59 3.01
CA GLY A 30 -3.18 1.51 1.89
C GLY A 30 -4.21 1.30 0.79
N THR A 31 -4.75 2.39 0.25
CA THR A 31 -5.64 2.36 -0.93
C THR A 31 -5.15 3.27 -2.04
N GLY A 32 -5.41 2.86 -3.28
CA GLY A 32 -5.10 3.64 -4.47
C GLY A 32 -5.98 3.27 -5.66
N LYS A 33 -6.15 4.22 -6.57
CA LYS A 33 -6.86 4.03 -7.84
C LYS A 33 -5.99 4.49 -9.00
N LYS A 34 -5.58 3.53 -9.84
CA LYS A 34 -4.78 3.76 -11.04
C LYS A 34 -5.65 3.59 -12.28
N ALA A 35 -5.50 4.45 -13.28
CA ALA A 35 -6.23 4.33 -14.55
C ALA A 35 -5.98 2.95 -15.20
N GLY A 36 -7.04 2.32 -15.71
CA GLY A 36 -6.99 0.97 -16.28
C GLY A 36 -6.98 -0.17 -15.25
N HIS A 37 -7.21 0.14 -13.96
CA HIS A 37 -7.29 -0.84 -12.88
C HIS A 37 -8.43 -0.49 -11.91
N ASP A 38 -8.88 -1.50 -11.17
CA ASP A 38 -9.81 -1.32 -10.06
C ASP A 38 -9.14 -0.55 -8.91
N ARG A 39 -9.96 -0.03 -8.00
CA ARG A 39 -9.46 0.47 -6.73
C ARG A 39 -8.89 -0.70 -5.93
N LEU A 40 -7.66 -0.54 -5.46
CA LEU A 40 -7.00 -1.52 -4.59
C LEU A 40 -7.05 -1.05 -3.13
N ILE A 41 -7.21 -2.03 -2.24
CA ILE A 41 -7.02 -1.89 -0.81
C ILE A 41 -6.04 -2.98 -0.40
N THR A 42 -4.98 -2.59 0.29
CA THR A 42 -3.98 -3.51 0.85
C THR A 42 -4.02 -3.40 2.36
N VAL A 43 -3.87 -4.53 3.05
CA VAL A 43 -3.79 -4.61 4.50
C VAL A 43 -2.58 -5.48 4.81
N VAL A 44 -1.61 -4.91 5.52
CA VAL A 44 -0.42 -5.59 6.04
C VAL A 44 -0.45 -5.50 7.56
N LEU A 45 -0.20 -6.61 8.24
CA LEU A 45 -0.26 -6.74 9.69
C LEU A 45 1.03 -7.36 10.20
N HIS A 46 1.53 -6.87 11.34
CA HIS A 46 2.72 -7.37 12.01
C HIS A 46 3.95 -7.49 11.08
N ASP A 47 4.32 -6.39 10.42
CA ASP A 47 5.45 -6.39 9.48
C ASP A 47 6.24 -5.09 9.55
N GLU A 48 7.55 -5.17 9.84
CA GLU A 48 8.46 -4.02 9.88
C GLU A 48 8.68 -3.35 8.51
N ASN A 49 8.24 -4.00 7.43
CA ASN A 49 8.34 -3.55 6.05
C ASN A 49 6.96 -3.28 5.44
N GLU A 50 5.96 -2.92 6.26
CA GLU A 50 4.56 -2.77 5.89
C GLU A 50 4.32 -1.87 4.66
N PHE A 51 5.13 -0.82 4.50
CA PHE A 51 5.08 0.04 3.31
C PHE A 51 5.64 -0.63 2.05
N THR A 52 6.73 -1.38 2.19
CA THR A 52 7.35 -2.11 1.09
C THR A 52 6.46 -3.25 0.62
N GLU A 53 5.80 -3.94 1.54
CA GLU A 53 4.87 -5.03 1.22
C GLU A 53 3.59 -4.53 0.54
N THR A 54 2.98 -3.45 1.02
CA THR A 54 1.87 -2.82 0.29
C THR A 54 2.28 -2.43 -1.13
N ARG A 55 3.48 -1.86 -1.32
CA ARG A 55 3.98 -1.56 -2.67
C ARG A 55 4.10 -2.83 -3.52
N SER A 56 4.67 -3.90 -2.96
CA SER A 56 4.83 -5.18 -3.65
C SER A 56 3.48 -5.74 -4.10
N LEU A 57 2.48 -5.74 -3.22
CA LEU A 57 1.11 -6.16 -3.52
C LEU A 57 0.46 -5.31 -4.62
N MET A 58 0.50 -3.98 -4.51
CA MET A 58 -0.08 -3.09 -5.54
C MET A 58 0.60 -3.29 -6.89
N ASN A 59 1.94 -3.37 -6.92
CA ASN A 59 2.68 -3.62 -8.15
C ASN A 59 2.41 -5.00 -8.75
N HIS A 60 2.20 -6.03 -7.91
CA HIS A 60 1.80 -7.35 -8.38
C HIS A 60 0.46 -7.29 -9.11
N VAL A 61 -0.55 -6.68 -8.50
CA VAL A 61 -1.89 -6.54 -9.11
C VAL A 61 -1.83 -5.70 -10.38
N TYR A 62 -1.15 -4.55 -10.37
CA TYR A 62 -1.02 -3.70 -11.56
C TYR A 62 -0.29 -4.36 -12.73
N ARG A 63 0.57 -5.37 -12.47
CA ARG A 63 1.24 -6.14 -13.53
C ARG A 63 0.34 -7.24 -14.10
N ASN A 64 -0.44 -7.89 -13.24
CA ASN A 64 -1.10 -9.15 -13.58
C ASN A 64 -2.60 -9.00 -13.88
N HIS A 65 -3.23 -7.91 -13.45
CA HIS A 65 -4.66 -7.67 -13.65
C HIS A 65 -4.88 -6.30 -14.28
N LYS A 66 -5.39 -6.33 -15.52
CA LYS A 66 -5.84 -5.16 -16.28
C LYS A 66 -7.32 -5.35 -16.59
N ILE A 67 -8.06 -4.25 -16.56
CA ILE A 67 -9.48 -4.20 -16.95
C ILE A 67 -9.57 -3.65 -18.36
#